data_AF-A0A2G8Y9C3-F1
#
_entry.id   AF-A0A2G8Y9C3-F1
#
_cell.length_a   1.000
_cell.length_b   1.000
_cell.length_c   1.000
_cell.angle_alpha   90.00
_cell.angle_beta   90.00
_cell.angle_gamma   90.00
#
_symmetry.space_group_name_H-M   'P 1'
#
loop_
_entity.id
_entity.type
_entity.pdbx_description
1 polymer ?
#
loop_
_entity_poly.entity_id
_entity_poly.type
_entity_poly.pdbx_seq_one_letter_code
_entity_poly.pdbx_strand_id
1 'polypeptide(L)'
;LGWDMSSDVWSLGCILMELYTGNLLFRTHEHLEHLAMMEKIIGPMPANMLEAAVSTDGRRYLSPASLGSSGGSVTDAPFSEEAGGEREKRDRREEREESSRLRLNWPEGSSSTNSEERVRNCVPLQALVLPHHRIFSDFVASLLQIDPQARPTPGDALMHPFFSADLLE
;
A
#
# COMPACT_ATOMS: atom_id res chain seq x y z
N LEU A 1 -8.79 -13.75 -1.05
CA LEU A 1 -7.40 -14.17 -0.81
C LEU A 1 -7.45 -15.36 0.14
N GLY A 2 -7.03 -16.54 -0.32
CA GLY A 2 -6.84 -17.69 0.57
C GLY A 2 -5.51 -17.54 1.31
N TRP A 3 -5.34 -18.23 2.43
CA TRP A 3 -4.03 -18.36 3.07
C TRP A 3 -3.10 -19.09 2.11
N ASP A 4 -2.10 -18.38 1.60
CA ASP A 4 -1.11 -18.91 0.68
C ASP A 4 0.30 -18.62 1.19
N MET A 5 1.29 -19.14 0.50
CA MET A 5 2.71 -18.98 0.84
C MET A 5 3.12 -17.51 0.96
N SER A 6 2.44 -16.58 0.27
CA SER A 6 2.75 -15.15 0.35
C SER A 6 2.43 -14.58 1.74
N SER A 7 1.41 -15.12 2.43
CA SER A 7 1.07 -14.73 3.81
C SER A 7 2.17 -15.13 4.80
N ASP A 8 2.79 -16.29 4.59
CA ASP A 8 3.92 -16.74 5.43
C ASP A 8 5.16 -15.87 5.19
N VAL A 9 5.44 -15.52 3.91
CA VAL A 9 6.53 -14.60 3.54
C VAL A 9 6.36 -13.22 4.17
N TRP A 10 5.14 -12.68 4.17
CA TRP A 10 4.84 -11.43 4.86
C TRP A 10 5.11 -11.54 6.38
N SER A 11 4.63 -12.62 6.98
CA SER A 11 4.80 -12.88 8.42
C SER A 11 6.28 -12.99 8.79
N LEU A 12 7.09 -13.61 7.94
CA LEU A 12 8.55 -13.66 8.10
C LEU A 12 9.17 -12.26 8.08
N GLY A 13 8.78 -11.39 7.15
CA GLY A 13 9.25 -10.00 7.11
C GLY A 13 8.98 -9.24 8.41
N CYS A 14 7.78 -9.41 8.99
CA CYS A 14 7.43 -8.84 10.29
C CYS A 14 8.31 -9.37 11.43
N ILE A 15 8.50 -10.70 11.49
CA ILE A 15 9.33 -11.36 12.50
C ILE A 15 10.78 -10.88 12.41
N LEU A 16 11.34 -10.76 11.21
CA LEU A 16 12.71 -10.28 11.02
C LEU A 16 12.90 -8.86 11.54
N MET A 17 11.96 -7.96 11.29
CA MET A 17 12.01 -6.60 11.82
C MET A 17 11.83 -6.55 13.34
N GLU A 18 10.97 -7.40 13.88
CA GLU A 18 10.79 -7.51 15.33
C GLU A 18 12.06 -8.01 16.01
N LEU A 19 12.72 -9.02 15.45
CA LEU A 19 14.01 -9.50 15.94
C LEU A 19 15.10 -8.43 15.86
N TYR A 20 15.12 -7.63 14.79
CA TYR A 20 16.11 -6.58 14.59
C TYR A 20 15.91 -5.39 15.54
N THR A 21 14.67 -4.93 15.70
CA THR A 21 14.35 -3.70 16.46
C THR A 21 13.96 -3.96 17.91
N GLY A 22 13.67 -5.21 18.28
CA GLY A 22 13.08 -5.59 19.57
C GLY A 22 11.63 -5.15 19.76
N ASN A 23 10.97 -4.66 18.70
CA ASN A 23 9.64 -4.09 18.76
C ASN A 23 8.77 -4.60 17.61
N LEU A 24 7.48 -4.83 17.89
CA LEU A 24 6.50 -5.15 16.85
C LEU A 24 6.48 -4.06 15.76
N LEU A 25 6.69 -4.48 14.50
CA LEU A 25 6.69 -3.58 13.34
C LEU A 25 5.35 -2.86 13.18
N PHE A 26 4.25 -3.61 13.30
CA PHE A 26 2.88 -3.10 13.27
C PHE A 26 2.22 -3.33 14.62
N ARG A 27 2.36 -2.38 15.55
CA ARG A 27 1.51 -2.38 16.75
C ARG A 27 0.19 -1.76 16.37
N THR A 28 -0.89 -2.53 16.29
CA THR A 28 -2.21 -2.02 15.91
C THR A 28 -3.28 -2.70 16.72
N HIS A 29 -4.39 -2.02 16.98
CA HIS A 29 -5.57 -2.64 17.59
C HIS A 29 -6.76 -2.70 16.63
N GLU A 30 -6.66 -2.04 15.47
CA GLU A 30 -7.73 -1.95 14.48
C GLU A 30 -7.22 -2.10 13.04
N HIS A 31 -8.10 -2.54 12.15
CA HIS A 31 -7.73 -2.87 10.77
C HIS A 31 -7.32 -1.64 9.95
N LEU A 32 -8.05 -0.52 10.05
CA LEU A 32 -7.74 0.68 9.27
C LEU A 32 -6.43 1.32 9.72
N GLU A 33 -6.20 1.38 11.03
CA GLU A 33 -4.93 1.80 11.61
C GLU A 33 -3.78 0.93 11.07
N HIS A 34 -3.97 -0.39 11.01
CA HIS A 34 -2.97 -1.31 10.46
C HIS A 34 -2.65 -1.01 8.99
N LEU A 35 -3.67 -0.83 8.15
CA LEU A 35 -3.48 -0.46 6.75
C LEU A 35 -2.76 0.89 6.61
N ALA A 36 -3.08 1.86 7.45
CA ALA A 36 -2.42 3.16 7.43
C ALA A 36 -0.95 3.08 7.88
N MET A 37 -0.63 2.24 8.87
CA MET A 37 0.75 1.95 9.25
C MET A 37 1.52 1.25 8.14
N MET A 38 0.93 0.25 7.46
CA MET A 38 1.52 -0.39 6.29
C MET A 38 1.87 0.65 5.22
N GLU A 39 0.94 1.56 4.92
CA GLU A 39 1.16 2.62 3.93
C GLU A 39 2.32 3.55 4.31
N LYS A 40 2.43 3.91 5.60
CA LYS A 40 3.51 4.80 6.09
C LYS A 40 4.87 4.13 6.18
N ILE A 41 4.92 2.87 6.56
CA ILE A 41 6.19 2.16 6.80
C ILE A 41 6.74 1.62 5.48
N ILE A 42 5.90 1.04 4.62
CA ILE A 42 6.34 0.34 3.41
C ILE A 42 6.24 1.24 2.17
N GLY A 43 5.11 1.92 2.00
CA GLY A 43 4.83 2.72 0.82
C GLY A 43 3.36 2.69 0.41
N PRO A 44 2.98 3.39 -0.68
CA PRO A 44 1.59 3.56 -1.08
C PRO A 44 0.88 2.23 -1.37
N MET A 45 -0.40 2.15 -1.05
CA MET A 45 -1.23 0.99 -1.39
C MET A 45 -1.31 0.82 -2.92
N PRO A 46 -1.05 -0.38 -3.47
CA PRO A 46 -1.14 -0.64 -4.91
C PRO A 46 -2.54 -0.38 -5.48
N ALA A 47 -2.63 0.35 -6.60
CA ALA A 47 -3.92 0.75 -7.19
C ALA A 47 -4.81 -0.44 -7.55
N ASN A 48 -4.22 -1.51 -8.12
CA ASN A 48 -4.92 -2.76 -8.43
C ASN A 48 -5.59 -3.38 -7.19
N MET A 49 -4.99 -3.25 -6.01
CA MET A 49 -5.56 -3.75 -4.76
C MET A 49 -6.69 -2.85 -4.25
N LEU A 50 -6.56 -1.53 -4.40
CA LEU A 50 -7.62 -0.57 -4.04
C LEU A 50 -8.85 -0.77 -4.94
N GLU A 51 -8.64 -0.93 -6.24
CA GLU A 51 -9.68 -1.25 -7.23
C GLU A 51 -10.39 -2.57 -6.87
N ALA A 52 -9.62 -3.64 -6.64
CA ALA A 52 -10.17 -4.93 -6.26
C ALA A 52 -10.94 -4.88 -4.92
N ALA A 53 -10.51 -4.03 -3.98
CA ALA A 53 -11.15 -3.88 -2.69
C ALA A 53 -12.55 -3.25 -2.80
N VAL A 54 -12.86 -2.47 -3.85
CA VAL A 54 -14.20 -1.88 -4.08
C VAL A 54 -15.30 -2.95 -4.16
N SER A 55 -14.98 -4.12 -4.71
CA SER A 55 -15.93 -5.23 -4.85
C SER A 55 -15.98 -6.14 -3.62
N THR A 56 -15.34 -5.77 -2.51
CA THR A 56 -15.27 -6.57 -1.28
C THR A 56 -15.63 -5.72 -0.05
N ASP A 57 -15.65 -6.35 1.13
CA ASP A 57 -15.73 -5.65 2.42
C ASP A 57 -14.60 -4.64 2.66
N GLY A 58 -13.52 -4.68 1.86
CA GLY A 58 -12.43 -3.71 1.89
C GLY A 58 -12.87 -2.29 1.51
N ARG A 59 -13.98 -2.13 0.76
CA ARG A 59 -14.52 -0.83 0.36
C ARG A 59 -14.77 0.12 1.54
N ARG A 60 -15.06 -0.40 2.74
CA ARG A 60 -15.29 0.41 3.96
C ARG A 60 -14.05 1.20 4.41
N TYR A 61 -12.86 0.77 3.98
CA TYR A 61 -11.59 1.39 4.33
C TYR A 61 -11.12 2.38 3.25
N LEU A 62 -11.90 2.61 2.19
CA LEU A 62 -11.53 3.47 1.08
C LEU A 62 -12.29 4.79 1.12
N SER A 63 -11.63 5.86 0.67
CA SER A 63 -12.26 7.14 0.39
C SER A 63 -11.95 7.58 -1.04
N PRO A 64 -12.85 8.34 -1.68
CA PRO A 64 -12.49 9.06 -2.90
C PRO A 64 -11.36 10.03 -2.56
N ALA A 65 -10.29 10.02 -3.36
CA ALA A 65 -9.30 11.07 -3.37
C ALA A 65 -10.02 12.36 -3.67
N SER A 66 -10.16 13.22 -2.67
CA SER A 66 -10.72 14.55 -2.83
C SER A 66 -10.01 15.22 -4.00
N LEU A 67 -10.75 15.51 -5.08
CA LEU A 67 -10.35 16.57 -6.00
C LEU A 67 -10.26 17.81 -5.11
N GLY A 68 -9.07 18.42 -5.04
CA GLY A 68 -8.92 19.69 -4.38
C GLY A 68 -10.04 20.61 -4.87
N SER A 69 -10.83 21.11 -3.92
CA SER A 69 -11.87 22.10 -4.17
C SER A 69 -11.20 23.31 -4.82
N SER A 70 -11.28 23.36 -6.15
CA SER A 70 -10.97 24.51 -6.97
C SER A 70 -12.18 24.68 -7.86
N GLY A 71 -12.98 25.71 -7.55
CA GLY A 71 -14.20 26.03 -8.25
C GLY A 71 -13.95 26.19 -9.75
N GLY A 72 -14.76 25.51 -10.54
CA GLY A 72 -14.82 25.67 -11.98
C GLY A 72 -16.28 25.79 -12.39
N SER A 73 -16.68 27.03 -12.68
CA SER A 73 -17.97 27.42 -13.22
C SER A 73 -18.42 26.49 -14.35
N VAL A 74 -19.64 25.98 -14.26
CA VAL A 74 -20.32 25.32 -15.38
C VAL A 74 -20.57 26.40 -16.44
N THR A 75 -19.88 26.33 -17.58
CA THR A 75 -20.33 27.00 -18.81
C THR A 75 -20.81 25.95 -19.77
N ASP A 76 -22.09 26.04 -20.09
CA ASP A 76 -22.78 25.30 -21.14
C ASP A 76 -22.11 25.54 -22.50
N ALA A 77 -21.89 24.48 -23.27
CA ALA A 77 -21.65 24.56 -24.70
C ALA A 77 -22.13 23.27 -25.42
N PRO A 78 -22.53 23.38 -26.69
CA PRO A 78 -23.66 22.64 -27.23
C PRO A 78 -23.30 21.29 -27.87
N PHE A 79 -24.38 20.52 -28.03
CA PHE A 79 -24.55 19.21 -28.66
C PHE A 79 -23.90 19.10 -30.05
N SER A 80 -23.16 18.02 -30.29
CA SER A 80 -22.98 17.42 -31.60
C SER A 80 -22.78 15.91 -31.44
N GLU A 81 -23.67 15.15 -32.09
CA GLU A 81 -23.68 13.69 -32.17
C GLU A 81 -22.68 13.22 -33.24
N GLU A 82 -21.64 12.49 -32.83
CA GLU A 82 -20.98 11.52 -33.70
C GLU A 82 -20.77 10.19 -32.95
N ALA A 83 -21.10 9.11 -33.65
CA ALA A 83 -21.49 7.83 -33.08
C ALA A 83 -20.36 6.80 -33.02
N GLY A 84 -20.34 6.03 -31.93
CA GLY A 84 -20.13 4.57 -32.01
C GLY A 84 -18.79 3.98 -31.57
N GLY A 85 -17.70 4.74 -31.47
CA GLY A 85 -16.37 4.19 -31.10
C GLY A 85 -15.66 4.92 -29.95
N GLU A 86 -16.11 6.13 -29.61
CA GLU A 86 -15.47 6.99 -28.61
C GLU A 86 -16.04 6.78 -27.21
N ARG A 87 -17.30 6.35 -27.10
CA ARG A 87 -17.99 6.16 -25.82
C ARG A 87 -17.35 5.04 -24.99
N GLU A 88 -17.00 3.93 -25.61
CA GLU A 88 -16.32 2.80 -24.96
C GLU A 88 -14.87 3.12 -24.56
N LYS A 89 -14.17 3.96 -25.35
CA LYS A 89 -12.82 4.46 -25.02
C LYS A 89 -12.86 5.50 -23.90
N ARG A 90 -13.91 6.30 -23.86
CA ARG A 90 -14.18 7.31 -22.83
C ARG A 90 -14.55 6.64 -21.51
N ASP A 91 -15.45 5.65 -21.52
CA ASP A 91 -15.82 4.87 -20.33
C ASP A 91 -14.59 4.17 -19.72
N ARG A 92 -13.75 3.49 -20.54
CA ARG A 92 -12.51 2.86 -20.03
C ARG A 92 -11.48 3.85 -19.52
N ARG A 93 -11.45 5.08 -20.06
CA ARG A 93 -10.54 6.13 -19.58
C ARG A 93 -11.05 6.74 -18.28
N GLU A 94 -12.35 6.96 -18.17
CA GLU A 94 -13.02 7.43 -16.96
C GLU A 94 -12.88 6.40 -15.82
N GLU A 95 -13.02 5.09 -16.08
CA GLU A 95 -12.77 4.02 -15.10
C GLU A 95 -11.30 3.96 -14.63
N ARG A 96 -10.34 4.18 -15.53
CA ARG A 96 -8.90 4.17 -15.22
C ARG A 96 -8.46 5.42 -14.45
N GLU A 97 -9.10 6.56 -14.73
CA GLU A 97 -8.93 7.81 -13.97
C GLU A 97 -9.63 7.72 -12.59
N GLU A 98 -10.79 7.06 -12.47
CA GLU A 98 -11.48 6.81 -11.20
C GLU A 98 -10.71 5.83 -10.31
N SER A 99 -10.11 4.80 -10.89
CA SER A 99 -9.21 3.87 -10.21
C SER A 99 -7.99 4.57 -9.58
N SER A 100 -7.46 5.59 -10.27
CA SER A 100 -6.37 6.43 -9.73
C SER A 100 -6.79 7.37 -8.59
N ARG A 101 -8.10 7.48 -8.32
CA ARG A 101 -8.67 8.30 -7.26
C ARG A 101 -8.98 7.52 -5.99
N LEU A 102 -8.79 6.22 -5.92
CA LEU A 102 -9.03 5.50 -4.66
C LEU A 102 -7.85 5.69 -3.72
N ARG A 103 -8.13 6.00 -2.45
CA ARG A 103 -7.13 6.02 -1.37
C ARG A 103 -7.69 5.39 -0.11
N LEU A 104 -6.80 5.07 0.82
CA LEU A 104 -7.21 4.67 2.15
C LEU A 104 -7.95 5.84 2.83
N ASN A 105 -9.05 5.54 3.52
CA ASN A 105 -9.83 6.51 4.29
C ASN A 105 -9.10 6.89 5.59
N TRP A 106 -7.94 7.53 5.46
CA TRP A 106 -7.08 7.93 6.56
C TRP A 106 -6.55 9.36 6.38
N PRO A 107 -6.57 10.21 7.42
CA PRO A 107 -6.95 9.94 8.81
C PRO A 107 -8.45 10.06 9.12
N GLU A 108 -9.30 10.45 8.16
CA GLU A 108 -10.72 10.76 8.42
C GLU A 108 -11.54 9.56 8.93
N GLY A 109 -11.11 8.33 8.62
CA GLY A 109 -11.70 7.10 9.15
C GLY A 109 -11.13 6.65 10.49
N SER A 110 -10.22 7.41 11.12
CA SER A 110 -9.59 7.01 12.40
C SER A 110 -10.64 6.78 13.49
N SER A 111 -10.37 5.83 14.39
CA SER A 111 -11.22 5.60 15.57
C SER A 111 -10.86 6.51 16.74
N SER A 112 -9.64 7.05 16.75
CA SER A 112 -9.13 7.91 17.82
C SER A 112 -7.94 8.76 17.39
N THR A 113 -7.72 9.87 18.10
CA THR A 113 -6.53 10.73 17.93
C THR A 113 -5.23 10.02 18.29
N ASN A 114 -5.27 9.03 19.19
CA ASN A 114 -4.10 8.24 19.55
C ASN A 114 -3.66 7.34 18.38
N SER A 115 -4.61 6.71 17.68
CA SER A 115 -4.33 5.94 16.47
C SER A 115 -3.71 6.81 15.38
N GLU A 116 -4.24 8.03 15.19
CA GLU A 116 -3.64 9.00 14.28
C GLU A 116 -2.19 9.34 14.63
N GLU A 117 -1.92 9.58 15.91
CA GLU A 117 -0.59 9.89 16.40
C GLU A 117 0.39 8.73 16.20
N ARG A 118 -0.05 7.49 16.43
CA ARG A 118 0.78 6.31 16.20
C ARG A 118 1.19 6.19 14.75
N VAL A 119 0.25 6.32 13.81
CA VAL A 119 0.56 6.27 12.37
C VAL A 119 1.40 7.47 11.94
N ARG A 120 1.15 8.66 12.49
CA ARG A 120 1.95 9.86 12.22
C ARG A 120 3.40 9.71 12.65
N ASN A 121 3.64 8.97 13.73
CA ASN A 121 4.97 8.69 14.28
C ASN A 121 5.66 7.49 13.62
N CYS A 122 5.00 6.77 12.71
CA CYS A 122 5.65 5.76 11.89
C CYS A 122 6.70 6.41 10.99
N VAL A 123 7.83 5.71 10.82
CA VAL A 123 8.88 6.09 9.87
C VAL A 123 9.00 5.02 8.79
N PRO A 124 9.51 5.36 7.59
CA PRO A 124 9.75 4.38 6.54
C PRO A 124 10.65 3.24 7.03
N LEU A 125 10.46 2.05 6.48
CA LEU A 125 11.18 0.82 6.85
C LEU A 125 12.70 1.01 6.87
N GLN A 126 13.24 1.74 5.90
CA GLN A 126 14.67 2.00 5.76
C GLN A 126 15.22 2.87 6.90
N ALA A 127 14.38 3.69 7.54
CA ALA A 127 14.76 4.50 8.70
C ALA A 127 14.72 3.72 10.03
N LEU A 128 14.10 2.54 10.05
CA LEU A 128 14.10 1.65 11.22
C LEU A 128 15.39 0.83 11.36
N VAL A 129 16.19 0.77 10.30
CA VAL A 129 17.40 -0.05 10.20
C VAL A 129 18.63 0.85 10.15
N LEU A 130 19.76 0.39 10.71
CA LEU A 130 20.99 1.16 10.69
C LEU A 130 21.49 1.31 9.23
N PRO A 131 22.09 2.45 8.85
CA PRO A 131 22.49 2.71 7.45
C PRO A 131 23.43 1.66 6.84
N HIS A 132 24.27 1.01 7.66
CA HIS A 132 25.18 -0.05 7.22
C HIS A 132 24.47 -1.39 6.98
N HIS A 133 23.27 -1.61 7.54
CA HIS A 133 22.45 -2.81 7.33
C HIS A 133 21.45 -2.63 6.17
N ARG A 134 21.79 -1.83 5.16
CA ARG A 134 20.91 -1.56 4.01
C ARG A 134 20.49 -2.81 3.23
N ILE A 135 21.34 -3.84 3.18
CA ILE A 135 21.03 -5.10 2.49
C ILE A 135 19.94 -5.88 3.24
N PHE A 136 19.95 -5.80 4.58
CA PHE A 136 18.90 -6.39 5.40
C PHE A 136 17.57 -5.65 5.23
N SER A 137 17.58 -4.31 5.24
CA SER A 137 16.33 -3.55 5.04
C SER A 137 15.76 -3.75 3.64
N ASP A 138 16.60 -3.86 2.61
CA ASP A 138 16.20 -4.20 1.24
C ASP A 138 15.57 -5.59 1.16
N PHE A 139 16.19 -6.58 1.82
CA PHE A 139 15.63 -7.93 1.91
C PHE A 139 14.26 -7.94 2.55
N VAL A 140 14.13 -7.33 3.72
CA VAL A 140 12.85 -7.23 4.43
C VAL A 140 11.81 -6.49 3.58
N ALA A 141 12.19 -5.41 2.88
CA ALA A 141 11.30 -4.68 1.99
C ALA A 141 10.77 -5.57 0.85
N SER A 142 11.58 -6.50 0.34
CA SER A 142 11.15 -7.47 -0.66
C SER A 142 10.10 -8.46 -0.12
N LEU A 143 10.19 -8.84 1.17
CA LEU A 143 9.21 -9.73 1.81
C LEU A 143 7.91 -9.00 2.17
N LEU A 144 8.01 -7.73 2.54
CA LEU A 144 6.90 -6.87 2.97
C LEU A 144 6.23 -6.13 1.81
N GLN A 145 6.28 -6.66 0.59
CA GLN A 145 5.50 -6.09 -0.53
C GLN A 145 4.01 -6.20 -0.23
N ILE A 146 3.28 -5.09 -0.32
CA ILE A 146 1.84 -5.05 -0.01
C ILE A 146 1.08 -5.99 -0.97
N ASP A 147 1.39 -5.93 -2.26
CA ASP A 147 0.85 -6.86 -3.25
C ASP A 147 1.43 -8.27 -3.05
N PRO A 148 0.61 -9.28 -2.72
CA PRO A 148 1.09 -10.66 -2.56
C PRO A 148 1.71 -11.24 -3.83
N GLN A 149 1.30 -10.79 -5.02
CA GLN A 149 1.87 -11.26 -6.29
C GLN A 149 3.24 -10.65 -6.58
N ALA A 150 3.59 -9.55 -5.92
CA ALA A 150 4.92 -8.93 -6.02
C ALA A 150 5.92 -9.51 -5.00
N ARG A 151 5.47 -10.33 -4.04
CA ARG A 151 6.35 -10.96 -3.06
C ARG A 151 7.14 -12.10 -3.70
N PRO A 152 8.43 -12.28 -3.34
CA PRO A 152 9.22 -13.41 -3.80
C PRO A 152 8.69 -14.72 -3.23
N THR A 153 8.93 -15.82 -3.93
CA THR A 153 8.81 -17.14 -3.32
C THR A 153 9.94 -17.33 -2.30
N PRO A 154 9.83 -18.28 -1.34
CA PRO A 154 10.93 -18.61 -0.44
C PRO A 154 12.21 -19.00 -1.18
N GLY A 155 12.10 -19.66 -2.34
CA GLY A 155 13.24 -19.98 -3.19
C GLY A 155 13.93 -18.73 -3.75
N ASP A 156 13.14 -17.79 -4.27
CA ASP A 156 13.67 -16.52 -4.78
C ASP A 156 14.25 -15.64 -3.66
N ALA A 157 13.61 -15.66 -2.47
CA ALA A 157 14.07 -14.93 -1.29
C ALA A 157 15.46 -15.39 -0.83
N LEU A 158 15.78 -16.69 -0.94
CA LEU A 158 17.11 -17.22 -0.64
C LEU A 158 18.19 -16.75 -1.62
N MET A 159 17.80 -16.32 -2.82
CA MET A 159 18.72 -15.74 -3.81
C MET A 159 18.99 -14.25 -3.56
N HIS A 160 18.37 -13.65 -2.54
CA HIS A 160 18.58 -12.25 -2.22
C HIS A 160 20.03 -11.97 -1.80
N PRO A 161 20.62 -10.81 -2.16
CA PRO A 161 21.97 -10.42 -1.74
C PRO A 161 22.24 -10.48 -0.25
N PHE A 162 21.20 -10.48 0.58
CA PHE A 162 21.33 -10.65 2.03
C PHE A 162 21.97 -11.98 2.43
N PHE A 163 21.73 -13.06 1.67
CA PHE A 163 22.29 -14.38 1.93
C PHE A 163 23.59 -14.64 1.17
N SER A 164 23.91 -13.82 0.16
CA SER A 164 25.12 -13.96 -0.65
C SER A 164 26.17 -12.88 -0.41
N ALA A 165 25.82 -11.79 0.29
CA ALA A 165 26.78 -10.80 0.73
C ALA A 165 27.66 -11.46 1.78
N ASP A 166 28.95 -11.56 1.49
CA ASP A 166 29.93 -12.03 2.47
C ASP A 166 29.78 -11.21 3.75
N LEU A 167 29.58 -11.89 4.88
CA LEU A 167 29.38 -11.32 6.22
C LEU A 167 30.66 -10.64 6.78
N LEU A 168 31.52 -10.08 5.91
CA LEU A 168 32.90 -9.69 6.21
C LEU A 168 33.28 -8.24 5.86
N GLU A 169 32.32 -7.31 5.78
CA GLU A 169 32.63 -5.86 5.79
C GLU A 169 31.89 -5.09 6.88
#